data_AF-A0A923D9U8-F1
#
_entry.id   AF-A0A923D9U8-F1
#
_cell.length_a   1.000
_cell.length_b   1.000
_cell.length_c   1.000
_cell.angle_alpha   90.00
_cell.angle_beta   90.00
_cell.angle_gamma   90.00
#
_symmetry.space_group_name_H-M   'P 1'
#
loop_
_entity.id
_entity.type
_entity.pdbx_description
1 polymer ?
#
loop_
_entity_poly.entity_id
_entity_poly.type
_entity_poly.pdbx_seq_one_letter_code
_entity_poly.pdbx_strand_id
1 'polypeptide(L)'
;MVDPILELEVHLASASELQDKIETINTLALKLRYRDVSRAISLTKQVQQLEAGEAAGDPIYIRGLAESLRNLGALHTQVGEYEEALRVLLEALTLYEKIEDRRDRITVYAQIGAVYLYFCPPSSMRCNTR
;
A
#
# COMPACT_ATOMS: atom_id res chain seq x y z
N MET A 1 29.21 1.88 5.85
CA MET A 1 27.79 1.60 6.14
C MET A 1 27.09 1.66 4.80
N VAL A 2 26.61 0.54 4.27
CA VAL A 2 25.90 0.52 2.99
C VAL A 2 24.49 1.07 3.24
N ASP A 3 23.98 1.93 2.36
CA ASP A 3 22.64 2.50 2.50
C ASP A 3 21.60 1.39 2.26
N PRO A 4 20.74 1.05 3.25
CA PRO A 4 19.74 0.00 3.09
C PRO A 4 18.74 0.26 1.95
N ILE A 5 18.59 1.51 1.52
CA ILE A 5 17.76 1.89 0.36
C ILE A 5 18.46 1.46 -0.94
N LEU A 6 19.77 1.71 -1.04
CA LEU A 6 20.56 1.37 -2.22
C LEU A 6 20.63 -0.15 -2.42
N GLU A 7 20.74 -0.93 -1.34
CA GLU A 7 20.71 -2.40 -1.41
C GLU A 7 19.39 -2.92 -2.00
N LEU A 8 18.25 -2.34 -1.58
CA LEU A 8 16.94 -2.71 -2.10
C LEU A 8 16.74 -2.27 -3.55
N GLU A 9 17.31 -1.13 -3.96
CA GLU A 9 17.28 -0.70 -5.38
C GLU A 9 18.07 -1.66 -6.28
N VAL A 10 19.25 -2.11 -5.82
CA VAL A 10 20.04 -3.13 -6.52
C VAL A 10 19.29 -4.45 -6.59
N HIS A 11 18.67 -4.87 -5.48
CA HIS A 11 17.88 -6.10 -5.44
C HIS A 11 16.70 -6.04 -6.42
N LEU A 12 15.97 -4.92 -6.46
CA LEU A 12 14.87 -4.70 -7.39
C LEU A 12 15.32 -4.78 -8.85
N ALA A 13 16.50 -4.23 -9.17
CA ALA A 13 17.07 -4.27 -10.51
C ALA A 13 17.50 -5.70 -10.92
N SER A 14 17.90 -6.53 -9.97
CA SER A 14 18.30 -7.92 -10.20
C SER A 14 17.16 -8.94 -10.13
N ALA A 15 15.99 -8.55 -9.59
CA ALA A 15 14.87 -9.46 -9.39
C ALA A 15 14.28 -9.93 -10.73
N SER A 16 14.29 -11.23 -10.97
CA SER A 16 13.64 -11.86 -12.14
C SER A 16 12.18 -12.19 -11.86
N GLU A 17 11.88 -12.63 -10.64
CA GLU A 17 10.54 -13.07 -10.23
C GLU A 17 9.61 -11.88 -9.89
N LEU A 18 8.35 -12.00 -10.27
CA LEU A 18 7.33 -10.98 -10.00
C LEU A 18 7.12 -10.79 -8.49
N GLN A 19 7.17 -11.88 -7.73
CA GLN A 19 7.01 -11.86 -6.28
C GLN A 19 8.12 -11.07 -5.58
N ASP A 20 9.39 -11.33 -5.92
CA ASP A 20 10.54 -10.66 -5.31
C ASP A 20 10.53 -9.16 -5.59
N LYS A 21 10.07 -8.76 -6.79
CA LYS A 21 9.86 -7.34 -7.12
C LYS A 21 8.83 -6.70 -6.21
N ILE A 22 7.70 -7.35 -5.97
CA ILE A 22 6.62 -6.82 -5.12
C ILE A 22 7.11 -6.67 -3.68
N GLU A 23 7.75 -7.70 -3.13
CA GLU A 23 8.27 -7.67 -1.77
C GLU A 23 9.33 -6.58 -1.58
N THR A 24 10.24 -6.45 -2.55
CA THR A 24 11.28 -5.42 -2.53
C THR A 24 10.67 -4.01 -2.63
N ILE A 25 9.68 -3.81 -3.52
CA ILE A 25 8.96 -2.55 -3.64
C ILE A 25 8.23 -2.19 -2.35
N ASN A 26 7.53 -3.14 -1.71
CA ASN A 26 6.83 -2.91 -0.45
C ASN A 26 7.79 -2.46 0.65
N THR A 27 8.92 -3.15 0.76
CA THR A 27 9.96 -2.81 1.74
C THR A 27 10.56 -1.43 1.47
N LEU A 28 10.83 -1.12 0.20
CA LEU A 28 11.39 0.17 -0.22
C LEU A 28 10.40 1.32 0.05
N ALA A 29 9.12 1.15 -0.28
CA ALA A 29 8.07 2.13 -0.05
C ALA A 29 7.91 2.45 1.45
N LEU A 30 7.98 1.45 2.33
CA LEU A 30 7.94 1.66 3.78
C LEU A 30 9.13 2.45 4.30
N LYS A 31 10.34 2.21 3.78
CA LYS A 31 11.54 2.99 4.13
C LYS A 31 11.49 4.41 3.60
N LEU A 32 10.92 4.61 2.41
CA LEU A 32 10.78 5.92 1.78
C LEU A 32 9.60 6.73 2.33
N ARG A 33 8.64 6.11 3.02
CA ARG A 33 7.42 6.75 3.56
C ARG A 33 7.65 8.09 4.27
N TYR A 34 8.75 8.28 4.98
CA TYR A 34 9.03 9.55 5.69
C TYR A 34 10.15 10.38 5.06
N ARG A 35 10.84 9.84 4.04
CA ARG A 35 11.93 10.51 3.34
C ARG A 35 11.48 11.12 2.02
N ASP A 36 10.69 10.35 1.27
CA ASP A 36 10.20 10.70 -0.06
C ASP A 36 8.88 9.96 -0.33
N VAL A 37 7.78 10.58 0.07
CA VAL A 37 6.44 10.01 -0.07
C VAL A 37 6.04 9.88 -1.54
N SER A 38 6.40 10.85 -2.38
CA SER A 38 6.10 10.84 -3.82
C SER A 38 6.73 9.64 -4.49
N ARG A 39 8.01 9.36 -4.17
CA ARG A 39 8.69 8.16 -4.68
C ARG A 39 8.07 6.88 -4.14
N ALA A 40 7.74 6.82 -2.85
CA ALA A 40 7.05 5.66 -2.27
C ALA A 40 5.74 5.34 -2.99
N ILE A 41 4.89 6.36 -3.24
CA ILE A 41 3.64 6.23 -4.00
C ILE A 41 3.92 5.70 -5.41
N SER A 42 4.91 6.26 -6.10
CA SER A 42 5.26 5.84 -7.47
C SER A 42 5.67 4.37 -7.54
N LEU A 43 6.42 3.88 -6.55
CA LEU A 43 6.86 2.49 -6.48
C LEU A 43 5.68 1.55 -6.23
N THR A 44 4.82 1.84 -5.26
CA THR A 44 3.62 1.03 -5.00
C THR A 44 2.63 1.02 -6.18
N LYS A 45 2.53 2.11 -6.95
CA LYS A 45 1.73 2.15 -8.18
C LYS A 45 2.31 1.27 -9.28
N GLN A 46 3.64 1.10 -9.36
CA GLN A 46 4.24 0.17 -10.31
C GLN A 46 3.73 -1.25 -10.09
N VAL A 47 3.56 -1.69 -8.83
CA VAL A 47 3.03 -3.04 -8.55
C VAL A 47 1.64 -3.27 -9.14
N GLN A 48 0.78 -2.25 -9.16
CA GLN A 48 -0.55 -2.35 -9.81
C GLN A 48 -0.46 -2.50 -11.33
N GLN A 49 0.61 -1.96 -11.94
CA GLN A 49 0.85 -2.01 -13.37
C GLN A 49 1.63 -3.26 -13.80
N LEU A 50 2.27 -3.96 -12.86
CA LEU A 50 2.93 -5.23 -13.16
C LEU A 50 1.84 -6.23 -13.57
N GLU A 51 1.94 -6.73 -14.80
CA GLU A 51 0.94 -7.64 -15.35
C GLU A 51 0.92 -8.96 -14.57
N ALA A 52 -0.27 -9.31 -14.09
CA ALA A 52 -0.48 -10.43 -13.20
C ALA A 52 -0.60 -11.79 -13.91
N GLY A 53 -0.47 -11.87 -15.24
CA GLY A 53 -0.44 -13.11 -16.04
C GLY A 53 -1.15 -14.34 -15.44
N GLU A 54 -0.43 -15.47 -15.35
CA GLU A 54 -0.86 -16.67 -14.63
C GLU A 54 -0.80 -16.52 -13.10
N ALA A 55 -0.04 -15.54 -12.59
CA ALA A 55 0.15 -15.26 -11.16
C ALA A 55 -1.09 -14.67 -10.46
N ALA A 56 -2.08 -14.16 -11.21
CA ALA A 56 -3.31 -13.58 -10.68
C ALA A 56 -4.18 -14.58 -9.89
N GLY A 57 -3.91 -15.87 -10.06
CA GLY A 57 -4.51 -16.96 -9.30
C GLY A 57 -3.71 -17.41 -8.07
N ASP A 58 -2.43 -17.03 -7.95
CA ASP A 58 -1.56 -17.46 -6.87
C ASP A 58 -1.88 -16.65 -5.58
N PRO A 59 -2.25 -17.32 -4.47
CA PRO A 59 -2.49 -16.65 -3.19
C PRO A 59 -1.31 -15.81 -2.70
N ILE A 60 -0.07 -16.20 -3.01
CA ILE A 60 1.14 -15.49 -2.61
C ILE A 60 1.25 -14.16 -3.36
N TYR A 61 0.99 -14.17 -4.68
CA TYR A 61 0.95 -12.96 -5.49
C TYR A 61 -0.17 -12.02 -5.01
N ILE A 62 -1.38 -12.55 -4.82
CA ILE A 62 -2.53 -11.76 -4.37
C ILE A 62 -2.24 -11.09 -3.03
N ARG A 63 -1.59 -11.81 -2.10
CA ARG A 63 -1.17 -11.25 -0.81
C ARG A 63 -0.18 -10.10 -0.97
N GLY A 64 0.84 -10.25 -1.81
CA GLY A 64 1.83 -9.21 -2.07
C GLY A 64 1.22 -7.96 -2.72
N LEU A 65 0.31 -8.13 -3.68
CA LEU A 65 -0.44 -7.04 -4.29
C LEU A 65 -1.33 -6.33 -3.27
N ALA A 66 -2.06 -7.09 -2.44
CA ALA A 66 -2.91 -6.55 -1.39
C ALA A 66 -2.11 -5.73 -0.35
N GLU A 67 -0.92 -6.19 0.00
CA GLU A 67 0.00 -5.45 0.88
C GLU A 67 0.47 -4.15 0.23
N SER A 68 0.77 -4.18 -1.06
CA SER A 68 1.17 -2.98 -1.83
C SER A 68 0.07 -1.93 -1.84
N LEU A 69 -1.17 -2.35 -2.07
CA LEU A 69 -2.35 -1.48 -2.04
C LEU A 69 -2.57 -0.92 -0.62
N ARG A 70 -2.45 -1.75 0.41
CA ARG A 70 -2.56 -1.30 1.81
C ARG A 70 -1.52 -0.23 2.14
N ASN A 71 -0.28 -0.41 1.68
CA ASN A 71 0.80 0.56 1.88
C ASN A 71 0.53 1.85 1.10
N LEU A 72 0.05 1.76 -0.15
CA LEU A 72 -0.35 2.91 -0.95
C LEU A 72 -1.48 3.71 -0.29
N GLY A 73 -2.48 3.03 0.28
CA GLY A 73 -3.54 3.68 1.06
C GLY A 73 -3.01 4.45 2.27
N ALA A 74 -2.07 3.86 3.01
CA ALA A 74 -1.40 4.54 4.12
C ALA A 74 -0.62 5.79 3.66
N LEU A 75 0.06 5.71 2.51
CA LEU A 75 0.79 6.84 1.91
C LEU A 75 -0.16 7.95 1.46
N HIS A 76 -1.27 7.63 0.80
CA HIS A 76 -2.31 8.59 0.42
C HIS A 76 -2.92 9.28 1.64
N THR A 77 -3.16 8.52 2.73
CA THR A 77 -3.64 9.08 4.00
C THR A 77 -2.65 10.08 4.58
N GLN A 78 -1.34 9.80 4.48
CA GLN A 78 -0.28 10.70 4.98
C GLN A 78 -0.20 12.01 4.20
N VAL A 79 -0.51 12.01 2.90
CA VAL A 79 -0.53 13.24 2.07
C VAL A 79 -1.89 13.95 2.05
N GLY A 80 -2.88 13.42 2.76
CA GLY A 80 -4.24 14.00 2.83
C GLY A 80 -5.15 13.64 1.66
N GLU A 81 -4.75 12.70 0.79
CA GLU A 81 -5.55 12.20 -0.34
C GLU A 81 -6.49 11.08 0.14
N TYR A 82 -7.44 11.45 1.00
CA TYR A 82 -8.27 10.48 1.73
C TYR A 82 -9.21 9.66 0.82
N GLU A 83 -9.72 10.25 -0.26
CA GLU A 83 -10.60 9.54 -1.21
C GLU A 83 -9.84 8.42 -1.94
N GLU A 84 -8.63 8.73 -2.44
CA GLU A 84 -7.75 7.73 -3.05
C GLU A 84 -7.29 6.69 -2.03
N ALA A 85 -6.99 7.11 -0.80
CA ALA A 85 -6.66 6.18 0.28
C ALA A 85 -7.79 5.15 0.49
N LEU A 86 -9.04 5.60 0.60
CA LEU A 86 -10.20 4.72 0.75
C LEU A 86 -10.36 3.79 -0.45
N ARG A 87 -10.29 4.31 -1.68
CA ARG A 87 -10.43 3.51 -2.89
C ARG A 87 -9.43 2.34 -2.92
N VAL A 88 -8.15 2.65 -2.69
CA VAL A 88 -7.07 1.66 -2.74
C VAL A 88 -7.15 0.68 -1.56
N LEU A 89 -7.54 1.14 -0.35
CA LEU A 89 -7.72 0.26 0.80
C LEU A 89 -8.90 -0.72 0.61
N LEU A 90 -9.97 -0.30 -0.06
CA LEU A 90 -11.09 -1.18 -0.40
C LEU A 90 -10.67 -2.24 -1.42
N GLU A 91 -9.85 -1.88 -2.41
CA GLU A 91 -9.27 -2.86 -3.34
C GLU A 91 -8.38 -3.89 -2.60
N ALA A 92 -7.54 -3.43 -1.67
CA ALA A 92 -6.74 -4.33 -0.82
C ALA A 92 -7.62 -5.30 -0.01
N LEU A 93 -8.73 -4.80 0.53
CA LEU A 93 -9.67 -5.61 1.30
C LEU A 93 -10.27 -6.74 0.45
N THR A 94 -10.71 -6.43 -0.77
CA THR A 94 -11.26 -7.44 -1.70
C THR A 94 -10.25 -8.54 -2.02
N LEU A 95 -8.96 -8.19 -2.18
CA LEU A 95 -7.91 -9.18 -2.41
C LEU A 95 -7.66 -10.06 -1.19
N TYR A 96 -7.58 -9.48 0.01
CA TYR A 96 -7.44 -10.26 1.24
C TYR A 96 -8.66 -11.14 1.54
N GLU A 97 -9.86 -10.72 1.12
CA GLU A 97 -11.06 -11.56 1.17
C GLU A 97 -10.97 -12.75 0.23
N LYS A 98 -10.44 -12.56 -0.99
CA LYS A 98 -10.26 -13.63 -1.98
C LYS A 98 -9.32 -14.74 -1.49
N ILE A 99 -8.30 -14.41 -0.71
CA ILE A 99 -7.36 -15.38 -0.12
C ILE A 99 -7.70 -15.79 1.31
N GLU A 100 -8.87 -15.38 1.82
CA GLU A 100 -9.36 -15.65 3.18
C GLU A 100 -8.40 -15.22 4.31
N ASP A 101 -7.52 -14.22 4.08
CA ASP A 101 -6.57 -13.76 5.09
C ASP A 101 -7.24 -12.84 6.11
N ARG A 102 -7.68 -13.42 7.22
CA ARG A 102 -8.36 -12.68 8.29
C ARG A 102 -7.47 -11.69 9.03
N ARG A 103 -6.16 -11.94 9.13
CA ARG A 103 -5.26 -11.09 9.92
C ARG A 103 -5.02 -9.78 9.20
N ASP A 104 -4.70 -9.86 7.91
CA ASP A 104 -4.43 -8.66 7.13
C ASP A 104 -5.67 -7.81 6.88
N ARG A 105 -6.87 -8.43 6.80
CA ARG A 105 -8.14 -7.70 6.77
C ARG A 105 -8.32 -6.76 7.96
N ILE A 106 -7.97 -7.21 9.18
CA ILE A 106 -8.07 -6.36 10.39
C ILE A 106 -7.18 -5.13 10.25
N THR A 107 -5.96 -5.30 9.74
CA THR A 107 -5.03 -4.20 9.49
C THR A 107 -5.60 -3.20 8.46
N VAL A 108 -6.23 -3.70 7.40
CA VAL A 108 -6.89 -2.83 6.40
C VAL A 108 -8.09 -2.08 7.00
N TYR A 109 -8.93 -2.73 7.81
CA TYR A 109 -10.02 -2.03 8.51
C TYR A 109 -9.51 -0.95 9.45
N ALA A 110 -8.40 -1.19 10.16
CA ALA A 110 -7.78 -0.19 11.02
C ALA A 110 -7.27 1.02 10.20
N GLN A 111 -6.69 0.79 9.02
CA GLN A 111 -6.28 1.84 8.10
C GLN A 111 -7.48 2.64 7.58
N ILE A 112 -8.56 1.98 7.15
CA ILE A 112 -9.80 2.64 6.73
C ILE A 112 -10.38 3.49 7.86
N GLY A 113 -10.41 2.96 9.09
CA GLY A 113 -10.83 3.70 10.27
C GLY A 113 -9.97 4.95 10.51
N ALA A 114 -8.65 4.82 10.36
CA ALA A 114 -7.75 5.96 10.43
C ALA A 114 -8.08 7.00 9.35
N VAL A 115 -8.35 6.58 8.10
CA VAL A 115 -8.76 7.51 7.04
C VAL A 115 -10.00 8.29 7.45
N TYR A 116 -11.05 7.62 7.98
CA TYR A 116 -12.26 8.31 8.44
C TYR A 116 -12.04 9.23 9.65
N LEU A 117 -11.03 8.98 10.49
CA LEU A 117 -10.69 9.88 11.60
C LEU A 117 -10.01 11.16 11.10
N TYR A 118 -9.18 11.07 10.05
CA TYR A 118 -8.50 12.21 9.45
C TYR A 118 -9.33 12.92 8.37
N PHE A 119 -10.21 12.19 7.70
CA PHE A 119 -11.20 12.68 6.74
C PHE A 119 -12.41 13.23 7.50
N CYS A 120 -12.44 14.54 7.70
CA CYS A 120 -13.63 15.22 8.19
C CYS A 120 -14.49 15.62 6.98
N PRO A 121 -15.60 14.91 6.66
CA PRO A 121 -16.49 15.37 5.60
C PRO A 121 -17.09 16.73 6.00
N PRO A 122 -17.25 17.68 5.07
CA PRO A 122 -17.80 19.00 5.37
C PRO A 122 -19.23 18.97 5.96
N SER A 123 -19.93 17.84 5.87
CA SER A 123 -21.26 17.61 6.45
C SER A 123 -21.27 17.26 7.95
N SER A 124 -20.12 17.00 8.58
CA SER A 124 -20.00 16.75 10.03
C SER A 124 -19.39 17.92 10.81
N MET A 125 -19.58 19.17 10.33
CA MET A 125 -19.24 20.40 11.06
C MET A 125 -19.95 20.49 12.43
N ARG A 126 -19.36 19.83 13.43
CA ARG A 126 -19.37 20.20 14.85
C ARG A 126 -18.00 19.93 15.47
N CYS A 127 -16.93 20.30 14.78
CA CYS A 127 -15.61 20.35 15.38
C CYS A 127 -14.90 21.66 15.02
N ASN A 128 -15.43 22.77 15.52
CA ASN A 128 -14.59 23.88 15.97
C ASN A 128 -15.39 24.84 16.88
N THR A 129 -15.10 24.83 18.17
CA THR A 129 -15.11 26.04 19.02
C THR A 129 -13.99 25.88 20.06
N ARG A 130 -12.80 26.34 19.69
CA ARG A 130 -11.91 27.01 20.64
C ARG A 130 -11.93 28.50 20.30
#